data_AF-A0A392U135-F1
#
_entry.id   AF-A0A392U135-F1
#
_cell.length_a   1.000
_cell.length_b   1.000
_cell.length_c   1.000
_cell.angle_alpha   90.00
_cell.angle_beta   90.00
_cell.angle_gamma   90.00
#
_symmetry.space_group_name_H-M   'P 1'
#
loop_
_entity.id
_entity.type
_entity.pdbx_description
1 polymer ?
#
loop_
_entity_poly.entity_id
_entity_poly.type
_entity_poly.pdbx_seq_one_letter_code
_entity_poly.pdbx_strand_id
1 'polypeptide(L)' 'MGFERPPPLGAYDGQTDPDEHIDNINSILDFRRVSGAIRCRLFPTTLRKEAMMWYQSLAPR' A
#
# COMPACT_ATOMS: atom_id res chain seq x y z
N MET A 1 19.07 -12.72 -17.03
CA MET A 1 18.36 -11.50 -16.60
C MET A 1 17.99 -11.69 -15.14
N GLY A 2 18.59 -10.93 -14.24
CA GLY A 2 18.32 -11.06 -12.81
C GLY A 2 16.87 -10.68 -12.53
N PHE A 3 16.12 -11.55 -11.88
CA PHE A 3 14.85 -11.16 -11.29
C PHE A 3 15.18 -10.22 -10.13
N GLU A 4 15.21 -8.91 -10.42
CA GLU A 4 15.33 -7.90 -9.36
C GLU A 4 14.20 -8.13 -8.38
N ARG A 5 14.56 -8.29 -7.10
CA ARG A 5 13.58 -8.50 -6.04
C ARG A 5 12.64 -7.28 -6.06
N PRO A 6 11.31 -7.47 -6.09
CA PRO A 6 10.39 -6.36 -6.07
C PRO A 6 10.70 -5.45 -4.87
N PRO A 7 10.75 -4.12 -5.07
CA PRO A 7 10.94 -3.19 -3.96
C PRO A 7 9.88 -3.44 -2.88
N PRO A 8 10.23 -3.27 -1.58
CA PRO A 8 9.29 -3.46 -0.49
C PRO A 8 8.08 -2.55 -0.67
N LEU A 9 6.91 -2.98 -0.18
CA LEU A 9 5.74 -2.10 -0.14
C LEU A 9 6.07 -0.91 0.74
N GLY A 10 5.88 0.31 0.21
CA GLY A 10 6.11 1.55 0.92
C GLY A 10 5.27 1.63 2.19
N ALA A 11 5.80 2.32 3.20
CA ALA A 11 5.09 2.62 4.43
C ALA A 11 4.52 4.04 4.37
N TYR A 12 3.25 4.20 4.74
CA TYR A 12 2.57 5.49 4.78
C TYR A 12 2.11 5.82 6.18
N ASP A 13 2.63 6.90 6.73
CA ASP A 13 2.28 7.38 8.06
C ASP A 13 1.21 8.49 8.03
N GLY A 14 0.80 8.95 6.85
CA GLY A 14 -0.18 10.03 6.71
C GLY A 14 0.43 11.42 6.52
N GLN A 15 1.76 11.55 6.44
CA GLN A 15 2.43 12.85 6.33
C GLN A 15 2.87 13.21 4.89
N THR A 16 2.98 12.21 4.01
CA THR A 16 3.30 12.43 2.59
C THR A 16 2.03 12.56 1.75
N ASP A 17 2.19 12.95 0.49
CA ASP A 17 1.08 13.03 -0.47
C ASP A 17 0.39 11.65 -0.59
N PRO A 18 -0.92 11.54 -0.27
CA PRO A 18 -1.66 10.28 -0.41
C PRO A 18 -1.68 9.75 -1.85
N ASP A 19 -1.74 10.65 -2.85
CA ASP A 19 -1.85 10.25 -4.26
C ASP A 19 -0.54 9.62 -4.73
N GLU A 20 0.61 10.23 -4.40
CA GLU A 20 1.94 9.66 -4.64
C GLU A 20 2.10 8.27 -4.00
N HIS A 21 1.59 8.09 -2.77
CA HIS A 21 1.65 6.80 -2.08
C HIS A 21 0.82 5.72 -2.80
N ILE A 22 -0.39 6.08 -3.26
CA ILE A 22 -1.27 5.17 -4.01
C ILE A 22 -0.60 4.76 -5.33
N ASP A 23 -0.03 5.70 -6.07
CA ASP A 23 0.66 5.43 -7.34
C ASP A 23 1.88 4.51 -7.15
N ASN A 24 2.66 4.74 -6.08
CA ASN A 24 3.79 3.88 -5.73
C ASN A 24 3.34 2.45 -5.40
N ILE A 25 2.32 2.29 -4.54
CA ILE A 25 1.75 0.98 -4.22
C ILE A 25 1.26 0.27 -5.48
N ASN A 26 0.51 0.96 -6.34
CA ASN A 26 -0.04 0.39 -7.55
C ASN A 26 1.08 -0.11 -8.47
N SER A 27 2.13 0.70 -8.67
CA SER A 27 3.30 0.35 -9.47
C SER A 27 4.00 -0.92 -8.94
N ILE A 28 4.18 -1.03 -7.61
CA ILE A 28 4.79 -2.22 -6.98
C ILE A 28 3.90 -3.45 -7.13
N LEU A 29 2.59 -3.30 -6.96
CA LEU A 29 1.63 -4.40 -7.05
C LEU A 29 1.44 -4.88 -8.50
N ASP A 30 1.52 -3.98 -9.48
CA ASP A 30 1.54 -4.29 -10.90
C ASP A 30 2.81 -5.08 -11.28
N PHE A 31 3.99 -4.63 -10.82
CA PHE A 31 5.24 -5.38 -10.99
C PHE A 31 5.15 -6.80 -10.41
N ARG A 32 4.51 -6.94 -9.24
CA ARG A 32 4.27 -8.23 -8.59
C ARG A 32 3.10 -9.03 -9.19
N ARG A 33 2.42 -8.51 -10.22
CA ARG A 33 1.25 -9.13 -10.89
C ARG A 33 0.12 -9.50 -9.92
N VAL A 34 -0.11 -8.66 -8.91
CA VAL A 34 -1.13 -8.88 -7.88
C VAL A 34 -2.50 -8.51 -8.42
N SER A 35 -3.50 -9.40 -8.29
CA SER A 35 -4.89 -9.14 -8.72
C SER A 35 -5.58 -8.11 -7.82
N GLY A 36 -6.57 -7.38 -8.37
CA GLY A 36 -7.23 -6.25 -7.69
C GLY A 36 -7.77 -6.58 -6.28
N ALA A 37 -8.40 -7.75 -6.10
CA ALA A 37 -8.92 -8.17 -4.80
C ALA A 37 -7.82 -8.36 -3.73
N ILE A 38 -6.62 -8.77 -4.15
CA ILE A 38 -5.47 -8.92 -3.26
C ILE A 38 -4.87 -7.54 -2.94
N ARG A 39 -4.92 -6.57 -3.86
CA ARG A 39 -4.46 -5.20 -3.62
C ARG A 39 -5.20 -4.54 -2.46
N CYS A 40 -6.53 -4.68 -2.43
CA CYS A 40 -7.36 -4.17 -1.32
C CYS A 40 -6.97 -4.77 0.03
N ARG A 41 -6.58 -6.06 0.07
CA ARG A 41 -6.13 -6.71 1.31
C ARG A 41 -4.71 -6.31 1.73
N LEU A 42 -3.87 -5.91 0.77
CA LEU A 42 -2.51 -5.45 1.02
C LEU A 42 -2.46 -3.99 1.46
N PHE A 43 -3.40 -3.15 1.02
CA PHE A 43 -3.40 -1.73 1.33
C PHE A 43 -3.26 -1.41 2.82
N PRO A 44 -4.03 -2.02 3.75
CA PRO A 44 -3.88 -1.76 5.19
C PRO A 44 -2.49 -2.10 5.74
N THR A 45 -1.76 -3.04 5.10
CA THR A 45 -0.41 -3.44 5.53
C THR A 45 0.66 -2.38 5.26
N THR A 46 0.33 -1.40 4.42
CA THR A 46 1.21 -0.27 4.09
C THR A 46 1.03 0.91 5.04
N LEU A 47 -0.06 0.93 5.80
CA LEU A 47 -0.36 2.01 6.73
C LEU A 47 0.45 1.87 8.02
N ARG A 48 0.92 3.00 8.55
CA ARG A 48 1.65 3.13 9.80
C ARG A 48 1.09 4.27 10.62
N LYS A 49 1.38 4.25 11.92
CA LYS A 49 1.09 5.33 12.87
C LYS A 49 -0.31 5.94 12.70
N GLU A 50 -0.42 7.24 12.43
CA GLU A 50 -1.65 8.01 12.31
C GLU A 50 -2.55 7.48 11.19
N ALA A 51 -1.99 7.12 10.04
CA ALA A 51 -2.77 6.53 8.93
C ALA A 51 -3.39 5.18 9.31
N MET A 52 -2.68 4.36 10.10
CA MET A 52 -3.24 3.10 10.61
C MET A 52 -4.35 3.34 11.65
N MET A 53 -4.16 4.31 12.55
CA MET A 53 -5.18 4.69 13.52
C MET A 53 -6.46 5.21 12.86
N TRP A 54 -6.31 6.04 11.81
CA TRP A 54 -7.43 6.49 10.99
C TRP A 54 -8.15 5.31 10.33
N TYR A 55 -7.41 4.38 9.71
CA TYR A 55 -8.03 3.23 9.06
C TYR A 55 -8.81 2.34 10.03
N GLN A 56 -8.30 2.16 11.26
CA GLN A 56 -8.98 1.39 12.30
C GLN A 56 -10.21 2.10 12.88
N SER A 57 -10.28 3.43 12.82
CA SER A 57 -11.43 4.20 13.29
C SER A 57 -12.59 4.24 12.29
N LEU A 58 -12.34 3.86 11.03
CA LEU A 58 -13.39 3.68 10.04
C LEU A 58 -14.31 2.54 10.51
N ALA A 59 -15.60 2.84 10.69
CA ALA A 59 -16.57 1.82 11.03
C ALA A 59 -16.55 0.69 9.99
N PRO A 60 -16.60 -0.59 10.41
CA PRO A 60 -16.70 -1.69 9.47
C PRO A 60 -17.98 -1.49 8.63
N ARG A 61 -17.82 -1.49 7.31
CA ARG A 61 -18.93 -1.49 6.35
C ARG A 61 -19.58 -2.85 6.26
#